data_AF-A0A0F3R6C1-F1
#
_entry.id   AF-A0A0F3R6C1-F1
#
_cell.length_a   1.000
_cell.length_b   1.000
_cell.length_c   1.000
_cell.angle_alpha   90.00
_cell.angle_beta   90.00
_cell.angle_gamma   90.00
#
_symmetry.space_group_name_H-M   'P 1'
#
loop_
_entity.id
_entity.type
_entity.pdbx_description
1 polymer ?
#
loop_
_entity_poly.entity_id
_entity_poly.type
_entity_poly.pdbx_seq_one_letter_code
_entity_poly.pdbx_strand_id
1 'polypeptide(L)' 'MVLKIKIGNRLNTNKEKAIKDVTSDKIVRLNVNLPNTLLKQFKLKTVQNNITMSELILIWINEYISK' A
#
# COMPACT_ATOMS: atom_id res chain seq x y z
N MET A 1 14.91 -5.76 52.23
CA MET A 1 13.62 -5.72 51.51
C MET A 1 13.91 -5.65 50.02
N VAL A 2 13.48 -6.63 49.22
CA VAL A 2 13.73 -6.69 47.76
C VAL A 2 12.41 -6.38 47.04
N LEU A 3 12.43 -5.42 46.12
CA LEU A 3 11.25 -5.08 45.31
C LEU A 3 11.10 -6.07 44.14
N LYS A 4 10.05 -6.89 44.19
CA LYS A 4 9.68 -7.81 43.09
C LYS A 4 8.83 -7.04 42.07
N ILE A 5 9.38 -6.76 40.89
CA ILE A 5 8.64 -6.12 39.80
C ILE A 5 7.57 -7.10 39.30
N LYS A 6 6.30 -6.77 39.50
CA LYS A 6 5.16 -7.53 39.00
C LYS A 6 4.98 -7.20 37.52
N ILE A 7 5.44 -8.09 36.63
CA ILE A 7 5.24 -7.98 35.18
C ILE A 7 3.75 -8.27 34.90
N GLY A 8 2.93 -7.25 35.05
CA GLY A 8 1.52 -7.27 34.69
C GLY A 8 1.38 -7.02 33.20
N ASN A 9 1.11 -8.07 32.44
CA ASN A 9 0.76 -8.01 31.02
C ASN A 9 -0.57 -7.25 30.83
N ARG A 10 -0.52 -5.92 30.85
CA ARG A 10 -1.67 -5.06 30.53
C ARG A 10 -1.64 -4.78 29.03
N LEU A 11 -2.34 -5.63 28.28
CA LEU A 11 -2.72 -5.35 26.89
C LEU A 11 -3.55 -4.06 26.90
N ASN A 12 -2.90 -2.98 26.48
CA ASN A 12 -3.49 -1.65 26.38
C ASN A 12 -4.26 -1.59 25.07
N THR A 13 -5.56 -1.30 25.12
CA THR A 13 -6.45 -1.12 23.96
C THR A 13 -5.90 -0.10 22.95
N ASN A 14 -5.04 0.83 23.38
CA ASN A 14 -4.35 1.76 22.50
C ASN A 14 -3.32 1.07 21.58
N LYS A 15 -2.72 -0.06 22.00
CA LYS A 15 -1.82 -0.84 21.15
C LYS A 15 -2.58 -1.63 20.08
N GLU A 16 -3.78 -2.14 20.40
CA GLU A 16 -4.62 -2.82 19.40
C GLU A 16 -5.10 -1.89 18.29
N LYS A 17 -5.42 -0.63 18.59
CA LYS A 17 -5.70 0.39 17.58
C LYS A 17 -4.48 0.73 16.73
N ALA A 18 -3.31 0.89 17.36
CA ALA A 18 -2.06 1.12 16.63
C ALA A 18 -1.64 -0.07 15.73
N ILE A 19 -1.99 -1.30 16.10
CA ILE A 19 -1.80 -2.49 15.26
C ILE A 19 -2.80 -2.52 14.11
N LYS A 20 -4.06 -2.07 14.33
CA LYS A 20 -5.09 -1.96 13.28
C LYS A 20 -4.81 -0.84 12.26
N ASP A 21 -4.15 0.24 12.63
CA ASP A 21 -3.72 1.27 11.65
C ASP A 21 -2.54 0.78 10.76
N VAL A 22 -1.90 -0.34 11.12
CA VAL A 22 -0.92 -1.06 10.28
C VAL A 22 -1.61 -2.20 9.51
N THR A 23 -2.94 -2.17 9.39
CA THR A 23 -3.71 -3.00 8.43
C THR A 23 -3.86 -2.28 7.10
N SER A 24 -2.84 -1.54 6.66
CA SER A 24 -2.72 -1.19 5.24
C SER A 24 -2.68 -2.50 4.47
N ASP A 25 -3.56 -2.66 3.47
CA ASP A 25 -3.57 -3.85 2.63
C ASP A 25 -2.14 -4.17 2.16
N LYS A 26 -1.77 -5.44 2.26
CA LYS A 26 -0.42 -5.88 1.92
C LYS A 26 -0.14 -5.46 0.48
N ILE A 27 0.88 -4.62 0.28
CA ILE A 27 1.29 -4.21 -1.07
C ILE A 27 1.79 -5.46 -1.81
N VAL A 28 1.02 -5.90 -2.81
CA VAL A 28 1.37 -7.02 -3.69
C VAL A 28 1.90 -6.47 -5.02
N ARG A 29 2.94 -7.11 -5.55
CA ARG A 29 3.50 -6.76 -6.86
C ARG A 29 2.69 -7.46 -7.97
N LEU A 30 2.22 -6.68 -8.94
CA LEU A 30 1.63 -7.19 -10.17
C LEU A 30 2.69 -7.12 -11.28
N ASN A 31 3.06 -8.27 -11.85
CA ASN A 31 3.98 -8.34 -12.99
C ASN A 31 3.18 -8.65 -14.27
N VAL A 32 3.38 -7.85 -15.32
CA VAL A 32 2.64 -7.96 -16.58
C VAL A 32 3.60 -7.80 -17.75
N ASN A 33 3.46 -8.67 -18.74
CA ASN A 33 4.21 -8.57 -19.99
C ASN A 33 3.56 -7.51 -20.89
N LEU A 34 4.32 -6.50 -21.28
CA LEU A 34 3.86 -5.40 -22.13
C LEU A 34 4.77 -5.25 -23.35
N PRO A 35 4.23 -4.98 -24.55
CA PRO A 35 5.04 -4.58 -25.69
C PRO A 35 5.84 -3.31 -25.38
N ASN A 36 7.08 -3.24 -25.87
CA ASN A 36 7.96 -2.10 -25.61
C ASN A 36 7.39 -0.78 -26.14
N THR A 37 6.68 -0.83 -27.27
CA THR A 37 5.98 0.33 -27.86
C THR A 37 4.93 0.89 -26.90
N LEU A 38 4.14 0.01 -26.30
CA LEU A 38 3.09 0.37 -25.35
C LEU A 38 3.68 0.92 -24.06
N LEU A 39 4.76 0.32 -23.56
CA LEU A 39 5.49 0.87 -22.40
C LEU A 39 5.99 2.30 -22.67
N LYS A 40 6.58 2.57 -23.85
CA LYS A 40 7.03 3.92 -24.19
C LYS A 40 5.91 4.95 -24.20
N GLN A 41 4.78 4.62 -24.84
CA GLN A 41 3.60 5.48 -24.86
C GLN A 41 3.05 5.72 -23.45
N PHE A 42 3.03 4.68 -22.62
CA PHE A 42 2.61 4.76 -21.24
C PHE A 42 3.48 5.74 -20.42
N LYS A 43 4.81 5.68 -20.57
CA LYS A 43 5.72 6.63 -19.91
C LYS A 43 5.46 8.08 -20.32
N LEU A 44 5.21 8.32 -21.61
CA LEU A 44 4.90 9.65 -22.13
C LEU A 44 3.62 10.20 -21.50
N LYS A 45 2.57 9.38 -21.39
CA LYS A 45 1.31 9.76 -20.73
C LYS A 45 1.50 10.11 -19.25
N THR A 46 2.33 9.36 -18.54
CA THR A 46 2.59 9.64 -17.11
C THR A 46 3.34 10.96 -16.91
N VAL A 47 4.26 11.30 -17.82
CA VAL A 47 4.95 12.60 -17.81
C VAL A 47 3.98 13.75 -18.12
N GLN A 48 3.11 13.58 -19.12
CA GLN A 48 2.11 14.59 -19.49
C GLN A 48 1.16 14.92 -18.34
N ASN A 49 0.77 13.91 -17.57
CA ASN A 49 -0.17 14.06 -16.45
C ASN A 49 0.53 14.38 -15.12
N ASN A 50 1.87 14.46 -15.11
CA ASN A 50 2.70 14.67 -13.91
C ASN A 50 2.34 13.72 -12.74
N ILE A 51 2.07 12.45 -13.06
CA ILE A 51 1.74 11.39 -12.10
C ILE A 51 2.63 10.18 -12.29
N THR A 52 2.78 9.38 -11.25
CA THR A 52 3.57 8.15 -11.34
C THR A 52 2.86 7.07 -12.14
N MET A 53 3.66 6.15 -12.71
CA MET A 53 3.14 4.96 -13.39
C MET A 53 2.23 4.13 -12.51
N SER A 54 2.60 3.97 -11.24
CA SER A 54 1.82 3.21 -10.26
C SER A 54 0.47 3.85 -9.96
N GLU A 55 0.41 5.17 -9.80
CA GLU A 55 -0.84 5.90 -9.56
C GLU A 55 -1.78 5.77 -10.75
N LEU A 56 -1.27 5.93 -11.98
CA LEU A 56 -2.11 5.80 -13.17
C LEU A 56 -2.65 4.36 -13.32
N ILE A 57 -1.85 3.34 -12.99
CA ILE A 57 -2.31 1.94 -12.98
C ILE A 57 -3.38 1.73 -11.90
N LEU A 58 -3.20 2.28 -10.70
CA LEU A 58 -4.19 2.18 -9.62
C LEU A 58 -5.51 2.81 -10.00
N ILE A 59 -5.49 4.00 -10.60
CA ILE A 59 -6.69 4.68 -11.10
C ILE A 59 -7.39 3.80 -12.14
N TRP A 60 -6.64 3.31 -13.14
CA TRP A 60 -7.20 2.46 -14.19
C TRP A 60 -7.81 1.17 -13.65
N ILE A 61 -7.15 0.50 -12.69
CA ILE A 61 -7.68 -0.71 -12.04
C ILE A 61 -8.98 -0.39 -11.29
N ASN A 62 -9.00 0.69 -10.52
CA ASN A 62 -10.19 1.10 -9.77
C ASN A 62 -11.37 1.45 -10.70
N GLU A 63 -11.11 2.15 -11.80
CA GLU A 63 -12.11 2.45 -12.84
C GLU A 63 -12.62 1.18 -13.53
N TYR A 64 -11.72 0.22 -13.80
CA TYR A 64 -12.07 -1.04 -14.44
C TYR A 64 -12.94 -1.93 -13.54
N ILE A 65 -12.63 -2.02 -12.25
CA ILE A 65 -13.40 -2.80 -11.26
C ILE A 65 -14.75 -2.16 -10.94
N SER A 66 -14.83 -0.82 -10.97
CA SER A 66 -16.07 -0.10 -10.66
C SER A 66 -17.09 -0.11 -11.81
N LYS A 67 -16.72 -0.61 -12.99
CA LYS A 67 -17.60 -0.82 -14.15
C LYS A 67 -18.09 -2.26 -14.23
#